data_AF-A0A022R5B4-F1
#
_entry.id   AF-A0A022R5B4-F1
#
_cell.length_a   1.000
_cell.length_b   1.000
_cell.length_c   1.000
_cell.angle_alpha   90.00
_cell.angle_beta   90.00
_cell.angle_gamma   90.00
#
_symmetry.space_group_name_H-M   'P 1'
#
loop_
_entity.id
_entity.type
_entity.pdbx_description
1 polymer ?
#
loop_
_entity_poly.entity_id
_entity_poly.type
_entity_poly.pdbx_seq_one_letter_code
_entity_poly.pdbx_strand_id
1 'polypeptide(L)'
;MARAYSCCLVGSSVLLAAHEEQTELFNHACFGRLVITTQKNKQWFQLCHEEAFYLFTVMKCIKIVGQNSCVKNKEELWDYMSSKRVNFPVLYKAYSHLRTKNWVVRAGSQYGVDFHCTLHLSGSVAKTLLVLHISRNCNDCDGASSSPWNINYYSVEERIVAR
;
A
#
# COMPACT_ATOMS: atom_id res chain seq x y z
N MET A 1 -24.77 2.60 -1.60
CA MET A 1 -23.80 3.09 -0.58
C MET A 1 -22.65 2.11 -0.53
N ALA A 2 -21.42 2.53 -0.87
CA ALA A 2 -20.26 1.65 -0.82
C ALA A 2 -20.01 1.22 0.64
N ARG A 3 -20.03 -0.10 0.91
CA ARG A 3 -19.69 -0.64 2.24
C ARG A 3 -18.20 -0.38 2.49
N ALA A 4 -17.89 0.48 3.46
CA ALA A 4 -16.51 0.67 3.89
C ALA A 4 -16.09 -0.54 4.75
N TYR A 5 -15.03 -1.23 4.37
CA TYR A 5 -14.56 -2.42 5.09
C TYR A 5 -13.78 -2.05 6.35
N SER A 6 -13.94 -2.80 7.44
CA SER A 6 -13.22 -2.57 8.69
C SER A 6 -11.89 -3.33 8.73
N CYS A 7 -10.79 -2.61 8.97
CA CYS A 7 -9.45 -3.16 9.15
C CYS A 7 -8.97 -2.92 10.58
N CYS A 8 -8.30 -3.91 11.17
CA CYS A 8 -7.67 -3.79 12.48
C CYS A 8 -6.15 -3.64 12.35
N LEU A 9 -5.57 -2.70 13.11
CA LEU A 9 -4.12 -2.59 13.25
C LEU A 9 -3.59 -3.59 14.28
N VAL A 10 -2.73 -4.51 13.83
CA VAL A 10 -2.08 -5.50 14.68
C VAL A 10 -0.56 -5.41 14.49
N GLY A 11 0.11 -4.74 15.43
CA GLY A 11 1.57 -4.66 15.48
C GLY A 11 2.20 -3.85 14.34
N SER A 12 2.61 -4.53 13.27
CA SER A 12 3.18 -3.92 12.05
C SER A 12 2.43 -4.38 10.80
N SER A 13 1.19 -4.83 10.96
CA SER A 13 0.37 -5.34 9.89
C SER A 13 -1.06 -4.85 10.03
N VAL A 14 -1.72 -4.65 8.89
CA VAL A 14 -3.13 -4.25 8.85
C VAL A 14 -3.93 -5.49 8.44
N LEU A 15 -4.82 -5.94 9.30
CA LEU A 15 -5.66 -7.09 9.03
C LEU A 15 -7.05 -6.64 8.60
N LEU A 16 -7.47 -7.09 7.43
CA LEU A 16 -8.78 -6.85 6.87
C LEU A 16 -9.60 -8.15 6.96
N ALA A 17 -10.78 -8.08 7.58
CA ALA A 17 -11.74 -9.18 7.54
C ALA A 17 -12.59 -9.08 6.27
N ALA A 18 -12.63 -10.14 5.47
CA ALA A 18 -13.40 -10.20 4.23
C ALA A 18 -14.36 -11.40 4.23
N HIS A 19 -15.57 -11.19 3.69
CA HIS A 19 -16.52 -12.24 3.34
C HIS A 19 -16.18 -12.84 1.96
N GLU A 20 -16.88 -13.90 1.53
CA GLU A 20 -16.59 -14.62 0.28
C GLU A 20 -16.58 -13.73 -0.98
N GLU A 21 -17.63 -12.94 -1.25
CA GLU A 21 -17.67 -12.02 -2.41
C GLU A 21 -16.55 -10.97 -2.37
N GLN A 22 -16.16 -10.53 -1.16
CA GLN A 22 -15.12 -9.53 -0.96
C GLN A 22 -13.74 -10.14 -1.22
N THR A 23 -13.57 -11.41 -0.83
CA THR A 23 -12.35 -12.18 -1.03
C THR A 23 -12.01 -12.28 -2.52
N GLU A 24 -13.01 -12.58 -3.36
CA GLU A 24 -12.80 -12.66 -4.81
C GLU A 24 -12.31 -11.32 -5.38
N LEU A 25 -12.90 -10.20 -4.96
CA LEU A 25 -12.47 -8.87 -5.37
C LEU A 25 -11.02 -8.56 -4.95
N PHE A 26 -10.66 -8.83 -3.69
CA PHE A 26 -9.29 -8.59 -3.21
C PHE A 26 -8.27 -9.48 -3.92
N ASN A 27 -8.64 -10.72 -4.24
CA ASN A 27 -7.82 -11.63 -5.02
C ASN A 27 -7.64 -11.13 -6.46
N HIS A 28 -8.72 -10.70 -7.12
CA HIS A 28 -8.68 -10.19 -8.49
C HIS A 28 -7.88 -8.88 -8.60
N ALA A 29 -8.04 -7.99 -7.63
CA ALA A 29 -7.30 -6.72 -7.57
C ALA A 29 -5.89 -6.86 -6.96
N CYS A 30 -5.51 -8.09 -6.57
CA CYS A 30 -4.21 -8.45 -6.00
C CYS A 30 -3.79 -7.56 -4.84
N PHE A 31 -4.71 -7.29 -3.90
CA PHE A 31 -4.42 -6.54 -2.67
C PHE A 31 -4.20 -7.50 -1.51
N GLY A 32 -3.13 -7.27 -0.76
CA GLY A 32 -2.81 -8.02 0.44
C GLY A 32 -2.41 -9.48 0.20
N ARG A 33 -2.29 -10.21 1.31
CA ARG A 33 -2.02 -11.63 1.36
C ARG A 33 -3.11 -12.32 2.17
N LEU A 34 -3.75 -13.33 1.60
CA LEU A 34 -4.70 -14.16 2.32
C LEU A 34 -3.99 -14.89 3.48
N VAL A 35 -4.58 -14.78 4.67
CA VAL A 35 -4.20 -15.48 5.89
C VAL A 35 -5.23 -16.57 6.13
N ILE A 36 -4.82 -17.81 5.95
CA ILE A 36 -5.69 -18.97 6.19
C ILE A 36 -5.82 -19.15 7.70
N THR A 37 -7.06 -19.06 8.21
CA THR A 37 -7.38 -19.34 9.61
C THR A 37 -8.14 -20.64 9.72
N THR A 38 -8.03 -21.31 10.87
CA THR A 38 -8.76 -22.54 11.18
C THR A 38 -10.27 -22.32 11.42
N GLN A 39 -10.74 -21.07 11.52
CA GLN A 39 -12.17 -20.75 11.70
C GLN A 39 -12.91 -20.74 10.37
N LYS A 40 -13.97 -21.56 10.29
CA LYS A 40 -14.58 -22.06 9.05
C LYS A 40 -15.25 -21.04 8.10
N ASN A 41 -15.35 -19.75 8.42
CA ASN A 41 -16.15 -18.79 7.60
C ASN A 41 -15.61 -17.35 7.54
N LYS A 42 -14.37 -17.07 7.97
CA LYS A 42 -13.80 -15.72 7.90
C LYS A 42 -12.39 -15.75 7.33
N GLN A 43 -12.24 -15.15 6.16
CA GLN A 43 -10.95 -14.97 5.51
C GLN A 43 -10.36 -13.62 5.93
N TRP A 44 -9.08 -13.63 6.25
CA TRP A 44 -8.36 -12.43 6.66
C TRP A 44 -7.31 -12.09 5.61
N PHE A 45 -7.24 -10.83 5.24
CA PHE A 45 -6.21 -10.31 4.36
C PHE A 45 -5.23 -9.50 5.19
N GLN A 46 -3.97 -9.88 5.13
CA GLN A 46 -2.87 -9.08 5.65
C GLN A 46 -2.46 -8.08 4.58
N LEU A 47 -2.67 -6.80 4.86
CA LEU A 47 -2.24 -5.68 4.03
C LEU A 47 -0.93 -5.12 4.59
N CYS A 48 -0.02 -4.75 3.68
CA CYS A 48 1.13 -3.91 4.02
C CYS A 48 0.66 -2.48 4.33
N HIS A 49 1.50 -1.68 5.01
CA HIS A 49 1.14 -0.31 5.39
C HIS A 49 0.83 0.55 4.16
N GLU A 50 1.62 0.39 3.09
CA GLU A 50 1.49 1.12 1.83
C GLU A 50 0.16 0.77 1.12
N GLU A 51 -0.21 -0.51 1.10
CA GLU A 51 -1.49 -0.99 0.55
C GLU A 51 -2.68 -0.47 1.35
N ALA A 52 -2.61 -0.60 2.69
CA ALA A 52 -3.66 -0.14 3.58
C ALA A 52 -3.86 1.37 3.50
N PHE A 53 -2.78 2.14 3.49
CA PHE A 53 -2.88 3.60 3.35
C PHE A 53 -3.47 3.98 1.99
N TYR A 54 -3.08 3.32 0.90
CA TYR A 54 -3.66 3.55 -0.43
C TYR A 54 -5.17 3.26 -0.48
N LEU A 55 -5.59 2.10 0.05
CA LEU A 55 -7.00 1.72 0.12
C LEU A 55 -7.82 2.70 0.99
N PHE A 56 -7.21 3.22 2.05
CA PHE A 56 -7.82 4.20 2.94
C PHE A 56 -7.93 5.59 2.29
N THR A 57 -6.86 6.09 1.66
CA THR A 57 -6.82 7.47 1.15
C THR A 57 -7.34 7.64 -0.27
N VAL A 58 -6.94 6.75 -1.18
CA VAL A 58 -7.24 6.87 -2.63
C VAL A 58 -8.56 6.20 -2.94
N MET A 59 -8.69 4.92 -2.58
CA MET A 59 -9.91 4.15 -2.86
C MET A 59 -11.05 4.48 -1.89
N LYS A 60 -10.73 4.98 -0.68
CA LYS A 60 -11.67 5.29 0.41
C LYS A 60 -12.63 4.14 0.72
N CYS A 61 -12.16 2.91 0.53
CA CYS A 61 -12.99 1.70 0.65
C CYS A 61 -12.79 0.97 1.97
N ILE A 62 -11.80 1.37 2.78
CA ILE A 62 -11.54 0.78 4.10
C ILE A 62 -11.54 1.83 5.21
N LYS A 63 -11.83 1.39 6.43
CA LYS A 63 -11.71 2.12 7.69
C LYS A 63 -10.74 1.37 8.58
N ILE A 64 -9.70 2.05 9.06
CA ILE A 64 -8.67 1.44 9.90
C ILE A 64 -8.95 1.79 11.36
N VAL A 65 -9.23 0.78 12.17
CA VAL A 65 -9.40 0.90 13.62
C VAL A 65 -8.10 0.53 14.35
N GLY A 66 -7.72 1.37 15.31
CA GLY A 66 -6.61 1.11 16.22
C GLY A 66 -6.97 0.11 17.32
N GLN A 67 -5.99 -0.24 18.16
CA GLN A 67 -6.18 -1.15 19.30
C GLN A 67 -7.27 -0.69 20.29
N ASN A 68 -7.53 0.62 20.37
CA ASN A 68 -8.54 1.19 21.26
C ASN A 68 -9.93 1.32 20.60
N SER A 69 -10.18 0.63 19.49
CA SER A 69 -11.40 0.78 18.65
C SER A 69 -11.62 2.20 18.10
N CYS A 70 -10.63 3.08 18.25
CA CYS A 70 -10.67 4.43 17.70
C CYS A 70 -10.34 4.40 16.21
N VAL A 71 -11.17 5.06 15.40
CA VAL A 71 -10.91 5.27 13.98
C VAL A 71 -9.76 6.26 13.87
N LYS A 72 -8.65 5.84 13.24
CA LYS A 72 -7.50 6.73 13.08
C LYS A 72 -7.74 7.75 11.97
N ASN A 73 -7.41 8.99 12.25
CA ASN A 73 -7.32 10.03 11.24
C ASN A 73 -6.15 9.76 10.29
N LYS A 74 -6.19 10.40 9.11
CA LYS A 74 -5.14 10.26 8.09
C LYS A 74 -3.75 10.59 8.63
N GLU A 75 -3.67 11.65 9.43
CA GLU A 75 -2.42 12.17 10.00
C GLU A 75 -1.84 11.18 11.02
N GLU A 76 -2.66 10.75 11.98
CA GLU A 76 -2.25 9.73 12.96
C GLU A 76 -1.82 8.41 12.32
N LEU A 77 -2.49 8.01 11.23
CA LEU A 77 -2.16 6.79 10.51
C LEU A 77 -0.82 6.93 9.79
N TRP A 78 -0.58 8.08 9.17
CA TRP A 78 0.69 8.39 8.52
C TRP A 78 1.85 8.39 9.52
N ASP A 79 1.68 9.05 10.66
CA ASP A 79 2.70 9.11 11.70
C ASP A 79 2.98 7.74 12.30
N TYR A 80 1.92 6.95 12.54
CA TYR A 80 2.06 5.57 12.99
C TYR A 80 2.86 4.72 11.99
N MET A 81 2.51 4.76 10.71
CA MET A 81 3.19 3.98 9.66
C MET A 81 4.64 4.45 9.47
N SER A 82 4.88 5.76 9.50
CA SER A 82 6.21 6.35 9.41
C SER A 82 7.08 6.00 10.62
N SER A 83 6.49 5.91 11.82
CA SER A 83 7.22 5.47 13.03
C SER A 83 7.64 4.01 12.98
N LYS A 84 6.85 3.14 12.32
CA LYS A 84 7.15 1.72 12.17
C LYS A 84 8.11 1.44 11.02
N ARG A 85 8.12 2.30 9.99
CA ARG A 85 8.96 2.16 8.81
C ARG A 85 9.47 3.52 8.36
N VAL A 86 10.77 3.75 8.57
CA VAL A 86 11.46 4.99 8.16
C VAL A 86 11.29 5.26 6.66
N ASN A 87 11.34 4.22 5.84
CA ASN A 87 11.20 4.34 4.38
C ASN A 87 9.74 4.41 3.90
N PHE A 88 8.75 4.41 4.81
CA PHE A 88 7.34 4.40 4.45
C PHE A 88 6.94 5.52 3.48
N PRO A 89 7.32 6.80 3.69
CA PRO A 89 6.96 7.87 2.75
C PRO A 89 7.43 7.61 1.31
N VAL A 90 8.67 7.11 1.18
CA VAL A 90 9.30 6.80 -0.10
C VAL A 90 8.62 5.58 -0.76
N LEU A 91 8.42 4.51 0.00
CA LEU A 91 7.76 3.29 -0.46
C LEU A 91 6.30 3.54 -0.84
N TYR A 92 5.57 4.33 -0.06
CA TYR A 92 4.20 4.70 -0.36
C TYR A 92 4.11 5.55 -1.63
N LYS A 93 5.05 6.48 -1.85
CA LYS A 93 5.12 7.22 -3.11
C LYS A 93 5.32 6.29 -4.30
N ALA A 94 6.28 5.37 -4.19
CA ALA A 94 6.56 4.36 -5.22
C ALA A 94 5.31 3.53 -5.52
N TYR A 95 4.69 3.01 -4.46
CA TYR A 95 3.49 2.17 -4.54
C TYR A 95 2.32 2.90 -5.19
N SER A 96 2.05 4.13 -4.75
CA SER A 96 0.97 4.97 -5.30
C SER A 96 1.19 5.24 -6.79
N HIS A 97 2.41 5.61 -7.18
CA HIS A 97 2.79 5.87 -8.57
C HIS A 97 2.57 4.65 -9.48
N LEU A 98 3.01 3.47 -9.02
CA LEU A 98 2.81 2.21 -9.73
C LEU A 98 1.33 1.84 -9.86
N ARG A 99 0.53 2.02 -8.80
CA ARG A 99 -0.92 1.75 -8.82
C ARG A 99 -1.67 2.71 -9.74
N THR A 100 -1.30 3.99 -9.83
CA THR A 100 -1.87 4.94 -10.80
C THR A 100 -1.61 4.52 -12.24
N LYS A 101 -0.49 3.83 -12.50
CA LYS A 101 -0.16 3.24 -13.80
C LYS A 101 -0.78 1.85 -14.03
N ASN A 102 -1.75 1.44 -13.20
CA ASN A 102 -2.43 0.14 -13.26
C ASN A 102 -1.50 -1.09 -13.12
N TRP A 103 -0.34 -0.94 -12.49
CA TRP A 103 0.48 -2.09 -12.12
C TRP A 103 -0.11 -2.80 -10.91
N VAL A 104 -0.08 -4.14 -10.92
CA VAL A 104 -0.30 -4.94 -9.72
C VAL A 104 0.99 -4.95 -8.92
N VAL A 105 0.98 -4.32 -7.75
CA VAL A 105 2.15 -4.17 -6.88
C VAL A 105 2.02 -5.14 -5.70
N ARG A 106 3.03 -6.00 -5.51
CA ARG A 106 3.14 -6.95 -4.38
C ARG A 106 4.48 -6.78 -3.67
N ALA A 107 4.57 -7.30 -2.45
CA ALA A 107 5.83 -7.31 -1.70
C ALA A 107 6.90 -8.11 -2.47
N GLY A 108 8.08 -7.51 -2.64
CA GLY A 108 9.19 -8.09 -3.41
C GLY A 108 10.18 -8.91 -2.59
N SER A 109 9.92 -9.14 -1.30
CA SER A 109 10.91 -9.74 -0.36
C SER A 109 11.40 -11.12 -0.79
N GLN A 110 10.60 -11.90 -1.52
CA GLN A 110 11.00 -13.19 -2.10
C GLN A 110 12.11 -13.07 -3.15
N TYR A 111 12.26 -11.90 -3.75
CA TYR A 111 13.22 -11.61 -4.83
C TYR A 111 14.33 -10.64 -4.39
N GLY A 112 14.38 -10.28 -3.10
CA GLY A 112 15.36 -9.32 -2.58
C GLY A 112 15.14 -7.87 -3.06
N VAL A 113 13.91 -7.52 -3.47
CA VAL A 113 13.53 -6.17 -3.92
C VAL A 113 12.36 -5.65 -3.08
N ASP A 114 12.11 -4.33 -3.08
CA ASP A 114 11.01 -3.74 -2.31
C ASP A 114 9.64 -4.17 -2.85
N PHE A 115 9.45 -4.09 -4.17
CA PHE A 115 8.19 -4.39 -4.84
C PHE A 115 8.40 -5.33 -6.04
N HIS A 116 7.49 -6.29 -6.17
CA HIS A 116 7.30 -7.08 -7.38
C HIS A 116 6.05 -6.56 -8.10
N CYS A 117 6.22 -6.09 -9.33
CA CYS A 117 5.14 -5.50 -10.11
C CYS A 117 4.82 -6.37 -11.32
N THR A 118 3.53 -6.63 -11.56
CA THR A 118 3.06 -7.38 -12.72
C THR A 118 2.01 -6.58 -13.47
N LEU A 119 2.05 -6.62 -14.80
CA LEU A 119 0.99 -6.13 -15.65
C LEU A 119 0.22 -7.34 -16.19
N HIS A 120 -1.11 -7.32 -16.11
CA HIS A 120 -1.95 -8.34 -16.74
C HIS A 120 -1.96 -8.12 -18.25
N LEU A 121 -0.88 -8.51 -18.94
CA LEU A 121 -0.85 -8.60 -20.39
C LEU A 121 -1.20 -10.04 -20.79
N SER A 122 -2.30 -10.20 -21.54
CA SER A 122 -2.67 -11.47 -22.15
C SER A 122 -1.65 -11.81 -23.24
N GLY A 123 -0.64 -12.63 -22.90
CA GLY A 123 0.14 -13.36 -23.92
C GLY A 123 1.66 -13.19 -23.92
N SER A 124 2.27 -12.49 -22.95
CA SER A 124 3.74 -12.47 -22.85
C SER A 124 4.22 -12.31 -21.41
N VAL A 125 5.23 -13.09 -21.03
CA VAL A 125 5.93 -12.99 -19.74
C VAL A 125 7.31 -12.41 -19.98
N ALA A 126 7.42 -11.09 -19.90
CA ALA A 126 8.71 -10.41 -19.83
C ALA A 126 9.02 -10.06 -18.37
N LYS A 127 10.17 -10.50 -17.87
CA LYS A 127 10.69 -10.08 -16.56
C LYS A 127 11.63 -8.90 -16.80
N THR A 128 11.22 -7.73 -16.36
CA THR A 128 12.01 -6.50 -16.48
C THR A 128 12.25 -5.92 -15.10
N LEU A 129 13.49 -5.48 -14.83
CA LEU A 129 13.80 -4.74 -13.61
C LEU A 129 13.51 -3.26 -13.84
N LEU A 130 12.60 -2.72 -13.03
CA LEU A 130 12.29 -1.30 -13.00
C LEU A 130 12.87 -0.70 -11.72
N VAL A 131 13.78 0.25 -11.86
CA VAL A 131 14.31 1.04 -10.76
C VAL A 131 13.54 2.35 -10.71
N LEU A 132 13.00 2.68 -9.54
CA LEU A 132 12.34 3.95 -9.27
C LEU A 132 13.31 4.84 -8.48
N HIS A 133 13.73 5.95 -9.06
CA HIS A 133 14.47 6.97 -8.36
C HIS A 133 13.47 7.99 -7.78
N ILE A 134 13.44 8.09 -6.46
CA ILE A 134 12.47 8.92 -5.75
C ILE A 134 13.23 10.05 -5.06
N SER A 135 13.14 11.24 -5.63
CA SER A 135 13.71 12.46 -5.06
C SER A 135 12.65 13.22 -4.28
N ARG A 136 13.03 13.72 -3.11
CA ARG A 136 12.21 14.71 -2.40
C ARG A 136 12.56 16.08 -2.98
N ASN A 137 11.58 16.73 -3.60
CA ASN A 137 11.65 18.12 -4.02
C ASN A 137 11.70 18.99 -2.76
N CYS A 138 12.91 19.25 -2.26
CA CYS A 138 13.17 20.17 -1.15
C CYS A 138 13.17 21.60 -1.67
N ASN A 139 12.01 22.07 -2.13
CA ASN A 139 11.79 23.51 -2.24
C ASN A 139 11.14 23.93 -0.92
N ASP A 140 11.93 24.07 0.15
CA ASP A 140 11.57 24.86 1.32
C ASP A 140 12.82 25.04 2.19
N CYS A 141 13.58 26.08 1.87
CA CYS A 141 14.30 26.87 2.83
C CYS A 141 13.32 27.88 3.47
N ASP A 142 12.21 27.43 4.04
CA ASP A 142 11.33 28.27 4.86
C ASP A 142 10.49 27.39 5.79
N GLY A 143 10.47 27.74 7.08
CA GLY A 143 9.82 26.99 8.16
C GLY A 143 8.29 27.07 8.13
N ALA A 144 7.65 26.66 7.04
CA ALA A 144 6.20 26.61 6.91
C ALA A 144 5.71 25.16 6.79
N SER A 145 5.16 24.64 7.89
CA SER A 145 3.92 23.84 7.94
C SER A 145 3.56 22.94 6.73
N SER A 146 4.53 22.19 6.19
CA SER A 146 4.25 21.21 5.15
C SER A 146 3.84 19.88 5.80
N SER A 147 2.57 19.50 5.58
CA SER A 147 2.01 18.24 6.06
C SER A 147 2.89 17.03 5.67
N PRO A 148 3.42 16.25 6.62
CA PRO A 148 4.31 15.11 6.35
C PRO A 148 3.72 14.05 5.42
N TRP A 149 2.39 13.96 5.35
CA TRP A 149 1.63 13.06 4.49
C TRP A 149 1.44 13.54 3.04
N ASN A 150 1.98 14.70 2.69
CA ASN A 150 1.88 15.22 1.33
C ASN A 150 2.92 14.55 0.43
N ILE A 151 2.47 13.60 -0.39
CA ILE A 151 3.33 12.87 -1.32
C ILE A 151 3.72 13.68 -2.57
N ASN A 152 3.19 14.89 -2.75
CA ASN A 152 3.51 15.73 -3.92
C ASN A 152 4.92 16.32 -3.84
N TYR A 153 5.54 16.31 -2.65
CA TYR A 153 6.95 16.65 -2.47
C TYR A 153 7.90 15.60 -3.02
N TYR A 154 7.42 14.44 -3.45
CA TYR A 154 8.27 13.41 -4.04
C TYR A 154 8.06 13.37 -5.56
N SER A 155 9.15 13.47 -6.29
CA SER A 155 9.23 13.17 -7.72
C SER A 155 9.67 11.71 -7.90
N VAL A 156 9.19 11.06 -8.97
CA VAL A 156 9.52 9.66 -9.28
C VAL A 156 10.03 9.61 -10.71
N GLU A 157 11.26 9.14 -10.88
CA GLU A 157 11.87 8.87 -12.17
C GLU A 157 11.98 7.36 -12.36
N GLU A 158 11.63 6.89 -13.56
CA GLU A 158 11.61 5.48 -13.92
C GLU A 158 12.80 5.13 -14.78
N ARG A 159 13.52 4.08 -14.40
CA ARG A 159 14.61 3.53 -15.19
C ARG A 159 14.45 2.03 -15.36
N ILE A 160 14.25 1.61 -16.61
CA ILE A 160 14.26 0.20 -16.98
C ILE A 160 15.72 -0.26 -17.09
N VAL A 161 16.05 -1.34 -16.40
CA VAL A 161 17.35 -2.01 -16.50
C VAL A 161 17.20 -3.24 -17.39
N ALA A 162 17.75 -3.15 -18.60
CA ALA A 162 17.93 -4.31 -19.47
C ALA A 162 19.19 -5.08 -19.03
N ARG A 163 19.15 -6.41 -19.15
CA ARG A 163 20.32 -7.28 -19.00
C ARG A 163 20.94 -7.55 -20.36
#